data_AF-A0A933UNM8-F1
#
_entry.id   AF-A0A933UNM8-F1
#
_cell.length_a   1.000
_cell.length_b   1.000
_cell.length_c   1.000
_cell.angle_alpha   90.00
_cell.angle_beta   90.00
_cell.angle_gamma   90.00
#
_symmetry.space_group_name_H-M   'P 1'
#
loop_
_entity.id
_entity.type
_entity.pdbx_description
1 polymer ?
#
loop_
_entity_poly.entity_id
_entity_poly.type
_entity_poly.pdbx_seq_one_letter_code
_entity_poly.pdbx_strand_id
1 'polypeptide(L)'
;MAQPLTGPAVPPRAVDLRDGGERDGGRRDGGRVPAARDGDAQDVVDGVSEIVAVRRRAAEAAQRLDRVSAAVVGWGFVVAATGVAVLGLLLPGPADLAHPSAATVLHLVALVGLYVLAYRTEFVAASGSAVPTQPVLVALLLLTPLPLVPLAVLAGLLLGAVGSPRAGGRAHTVATRAVPGWHCLGAVAVLAVAGPTDGPALAHWPVYAAAFAAQIATDAVVAVVRSACLGVAPGTLVRPLAWTFAVDALLGAVGLAAVVAGGAGWATVLLLAAPVGLVRLLAADGRRNLAAAVTLEDAYTEAAVQARHDALTGLANRRAWDEAVAAAAADAVPVAVLVADLDGLK
;
A
#
# COMPACT_ATOMS: atom_id res chain seq x y z
N MET A 1 2.07 28.24 -16.03
CA MET A 1 1.00 29.10 -15.49
C MET A 1 -0.05 28.17 -14.88
N ALA A 2 0.07 27.84 -13.60
CA ALA A 2 -0.83 26.91 -12.93
C ALA A 2 -1.13 27.45 -11.53
N GLN A 3 -2.41 27.74 -11.27
CA GLN A 3 -2.95 28.13 -9.97
C GLN A 3 -2.97 26.94 -9.01
N PRO A 4 -2.71 27.14 -7.70
CA PRO A 4 -3.02 26.13 -6.70
C PRO A 4 -4.49 26.24 -6.25
N LEU A 5 -5.17 25.09 -6.25
CA LEU A 5 -6.53 24.90 -5.78
C LEU A 5 -6.56 24.93 -4.25
N THR A 6 -7.20 25.94 -3.68
CA THR A 6 -7.57 26.00 -2.26
C THR A 6 -8.93 25.33 -2.05
N GLY A 7 -8.92 24.18 -1.39
CA GLY A 7 -10.14 23.55 -0.84
C GLY A 7 -10.34 23.95 0.63
N PRO A 8 -11.59 24.09 1.12
CA PRO A 8 -11.87 24.69 2.41
C PRO A 8 -11.59 23.74 3.59
N ALA A 9 -10.98 24.28 4.63
CA ALA A 9 -10.76 23.62 5.91
C ALA A 9 -12.09 23.39 6.64
N VAL A 10 -12.31 22.16 7.12
CA VAL A 10 -13.45 21.78 7.97
C VAL A 10 -13.11 22.15 9.42
N PRO A 11 -13.89 22.98 10.13
CA PRO A 11 -13.64 23.28 11.54
C PRO A 11 -14.12 22.13 12.45
N PRO A 12 -13.43 21.85 13.57
CA PRO A 12 -13.88 20.88 14.56
C PRO A 12 -15.11 21.40 15.33
N ARG A 13 -16.06 20.49 15.59
CA ARG A 13 -17.32 20.72 16.30
C ARG A 13 -17.08 21.16 17.75
N ALA A 14 -17.75 22.24 18.16
CA ALA A 14 -17.85 22.68 19.54
C ALA A 14 -18.67 21.68 20.37
N VAL A 15 -18.11 21.24 21.50
CA VAL A 15 -18.84 20.54 22.57
C VAL A 15 -19.37 21.59 23.52
N ASP A 16 -20.69 21.63 23.66
CA ASP A 16 -21.45 22.56 24.50
C ASP A 16 -21.40 22.07 25.95
N LEU A 17 -20.83 22.89 26.85
CA LEU A 17 -20.88 22.70 28.30
C LEU A 17 -21.41 23.98 28.94
N ARG A 18 -22.74 24.05 29.08
CA ARG A 18 -23.44 25.01 29.93
C ARG A 18 -24.37 24.28 30.89
N ASP A 19 -23.95 24.24 32.15
CA ASP A 19 -24.75 24.37 33.38
C ASP A 19 -23.75 24.15 34.53
N GLY A 20 -23.60 24.95 35.59
CA GLY A 20 -24.42 26.00 36.19
C GLY A 20 -24.05 25.95 37.69
N GLY A 21 -23.67 27.06 38.31
CA GLY A 21 -23.34 27.04 39.75
C GLY A 21 -22.52 28.24 40.24
N GLU A 22 -23.22 29.31 40.57
CA GLU A 22 -22.75 30.55 41.20
C GLU A 22 -22.50 30.38 42.72
N ARG A 23 -21.64 31.27 43.27
CA ARG A 23 -21.29 31.52 44.71
C ARG A 23 -20.17 30.63 45.26
N ASP A 24 -19.16 31.12 45.99
CA ASP A 24 -19.17 32.12 47.07
C ASP A 24 -17.76 32.70 47.30
N GLY A 25 -17.69 33.90 47.87
CA GLY A 25 -16.47 34.64 48.16
C GLY A 25 -15.64 34.03 49.30
N GLY A 26 -14.38 33.71 49.02
CA GLY A 26 -13.46 33.12 50.00
C GLY A 26 -12.04 33.68 49.88
N ARG A 27 -11.71 34.53 50.85
CA ARG A 27 -10.39 34.95 51.37
C ARG A 27 -9.16 34.21 50.79
N ARG A 28 -8.21 35.00 50.27
CA ARG A 28 -6.86 34.60 49.87
C ARG A 28 -6.13 33.95 51.04
N ASP A 29 -5.80 32.67 50.90
CA ASP A 29 -4.76 32.02 51.68
C ASP A 29 -3.60 31.66 50.74
N GLY A 30 -2.39 32.04 51.13
CA GLY A 30 -1.16 31.87 50.36
C GLY A 30 -0.74 30.40 50.30
N GLY A 31 -1.44 29.61 49.49
CA GLY A 31 -1.12 28.23 49.22
C GLY A 31 0.26 28.12 48.57
N ARG A 32 1.23 27.62 49.35
CA ARG A 32 2.46 27.03 48.80
C ARG A 32 2.06 26.10 47.66
N VAL A 33 2.61 26.33 46.47
CA VAL A 33 2.62 25.34 45.39
C VAL A 33 3.23 24.06 45.99
N PRO A 34 2.49 22.94 46.04
CA PRO A 34 3.04 21.71 46.57
C PRO A 34 4.24 21.33 45.71
N ALA A 35 5.41 21.17 46.35
CA ALA A 35 6.57 20.59 45.68
C ALA A 35 6.13 19.25 45.09
N ALA A 36 6.26 19.10 43.76
CA ALA A 36 6.02 17.85 43.08
C ALA A 36 6.77 16.75 43.83
N ARG A 37 6.03 15.85 44.47
CA ARG A 37 6.62 14.72 45.20
C ARG A 37 7.28 13.84 44.16
N ASP A 38 8.49 13.35 44.42
CA ASP A 38 9.23 12.45 43.51
C ASP A 38 8.38 11.25 43.01
N GLY A 39 7.36 10.84 43.79
CA GLY A 39 6.38 9.83 43.39
C GLY A 39 5.51 10.17 42.18
N ASP A 40 5.19 11.45 41.94
CA ASP A 40 4.33 11.88 40.82
C ASP A 40 5.09 11.79 39.47
N ALA A 41 6.40 12.04 39.50
CA ALA A 41 7.28 11.84 38.34
C ALA A 41 7.52 10.34 38.07
N GLN A 42 7.62 9.51 39.12
CA GLN A 42 7.75 8.06 38.98
C GLN A 42 6.47 7.40 38.44
N ASP A 43 5.28 7.83 38.89
CA ASP A 43 4.00 7.33 38.39
C ASP A 43 3.80 7.64 36.88
N VAL A 44 4.23 8.83 36.42
CA VAL A 44 4.21 9.18 34.99
C VAL A 44 5.20 8.33 34.18
N VAL A 45 6.41 8.10 34.69
CA VAL A 45 7.41 7.25 34.04
C VAL A 45 6.93 5.80 33.95
N ASP A 46 6.33 5.28 35.01
CA ASP A 46 5.79 3.92 35.07
C ASP A 46 4.62 3.75 34.08
N GLY A 47 3.70 4.73 34.01
CA GLY A 47 2.62 4.75 33.03
C GLY A 47 3.10 4.78 31.57
N VAL A 48 4.14 5.58 31.27
CA VAL A 48 4.77 5.58 29.92
C VAL A 48 5.42 4.23 29.62
N SER A 49 6.09 3.62 30.60
CA SER A 49 6.74 2.31 30.42
C SER A 49 5.73 1.19 30.15
N GLU A 50 4.56 1.23 30.79
CA GLU A 50 3.47 0.28 30.56
C GLU A 50 2.89 0.44 29.16
N ILE A 51 2.64 1.67 28.71
CA ILE A 51 2.16 1.96 27.35
C ILE A 51 3.16 1.44 26.30
N VAL A 52 4.46 1.65 26.52
CA VAL A 52 5.52 1.14 25.63
C VAL A 52 5.53 -0.39 25.62
N ALA A 53 5.40 -1.04 26.79
CA ALA A 53 5.36 -2.50 26.88
C ALA A 53 4.13 -3.09 26.19
N VAL A 54 2.95 -2.49 26.34
CA VAL A 54 1.72 -2.90 25.64
C VAL A 54 1.89 -2.76 24.13
N ARG A 55 2.41 -1.62 23.66
CA ARG A 55 2.69 -1.39 22.23
C ARG A 55 3.70 -2.40 21.68
N ARG A 56 4.74 -2.72 22.44
CA ARG A 56 5.74 -3.72 22.04
C ARG A 56 5.13 -5.13 21.93
N ARG A 57 4.34 -5.57 22.91
CA ARG A 57 3.64 -6.87 22.86
C ARG A 57 2.69 -6.94 21.66
N ALA A 58 1.95 -5.87 21.41
CA ALA A 58 1.07 -5.77 20.25
C ALA A 58 1.85 -5.84 18.93
N ALA A 59 2.98 -5.14 18.82
CA ALA A 59 3.86 -5.19 17.65
C ALA A 59 4.46 -6.59 17.42
N GLU A 60 4.93 -7.25 18.48
CA GLU A 60 5.47 -8.61 18.42
C GLU A 60 4.40 -9.64 18.01
N ALA A 61 3.17 -9.50 18.52
CA ALA A 61 2.03 -10.34 18.13
C ALA A 61 1.66 -10.13 16.66
N ALA A 62 1.56 -8.87 16.21
CA ALA A 62 1.31 -8.53 14.81
C ALA A 62 2.39 -9.11 13.88
N GLN A 63 3.66 -9.04 14.27
CA GLN A 63 4.77 -9.61 13.51
C GLN A 63 4.73 -11.16 13.47
N ARG A 64 4.23 -11.82 14.52
CA ARG A 64 4.03 -13.29 14.50
C ARG A 64 2.88 -13.66 13.57
N LEU A 65 1.76 -12.96 13.65
CA LEU A 65 0.60 -13.20 12.80
C LEU A 65 0.90 -12.91 11.32
N ASP A 66 1.68 -11.87 11.02
CA ASP A 66 2.16 -11.64 9.65
C ASP A 66 3.03 -12.80 9.14
N ARG A 67 3.94 -13.32 9.96
CA ARG A 67 4.77 -14.47 9.57
C ARG A 67 3.96 -15.74 9.33
N VAL A 68 3.00 -16.03 10.20
CA VAL A 68 2.14 -17.22 10.07
C VAL A 68 1.21 -17.08 8.86
N SER A 69 0.54 -15.94 8.72
CA SER A 69 -0.34 -15.69 7.57
C SER A 69 0.43 -15.72 6.25
N ALA A 70 1.60 -15.08 6.17
CA ALA A 70 2.47 -15.16 5.01
C ALA A 70 2.90 -16.59 4.71
N ALA A 71 3.26 -17.39 5.72
CA ALA A 71 3.64 -18.78 5.53
C ALA A 71 2.46 -19.62 5.00
N VAL A 72 1.30 -19.56 5.66
CA VAL A 72 0.12 -20.36 5.29
C VAL A 72 -0.40 -19.97 3.91
N VAL A 73 -0.64 -18.69 3.68
CA VAL A 73 -1.21 -18.18 2.42
C VAL A 73 -0.16 -18.25 1.30
N GLY A 74 1.08 -17.84 1.57
CA GLY A 74 2.15 -17.79 0.58
C GLY A 74 2.60 -19.17 0.12
N TRP A 75 2.92 -20.08 1.05
CA TRP A 75 3.27 -21.45 0.67
C TRP A 75 2.07 -22.22 0.15
N GLY A 76 0.86 -21.92 0.63
CA GLY A 76 -0.38 -22.44 0.06
C GLY A 76 -0.49 -22.14 -1.44
N PHE A 77 -0.17 -20.92 -1.87
CA PHE A 77 -0.13 -20.58 -3.29
C PHE A 77 0.94 -21.37 -4.05
N VAL A 78 2.15 -21.50 -3.50
CA VAL A 78 3.24 -22.26 -4.15
C VAL A 78 2.83 -23.72 -4.36
N VAL A 79 2.21 -24.34 -3.35
CA VAL A 79 1.67 -25.70 -3.45
C VAL A 79 0.55 -25.78 -4.48
N ALA A 80 -0.40 -24.84 -4.47
CA ALA A 80 -1.49 -24.81 -5.44
C ALA A 80 -0.99 -24.63 -6.88
N ALA A 81 -0.07 -23.69 -7.12
CA ALA A 81 0.51 -23.44 -8.43
C ALA A 81 1.27 -24.66 -8.96
N THR A 82 2.04 -25.31 -8.10
CA THR A 82 2.76 -26.56 -8.44
C THR A 82 1.77 -27.70 -8.71
N GLY A 83 0.74 -27.83 -7.88
CA GLY A 83 -0.30 -28.86 -8.01
C GLY A 83 -1.09 -28.73 -9.31
N VAL A 84 -1.47 -27.51 -9.70
CA VAL A 84 -2.14 -27.24 -10.98
C VAL A 84 -1.25 -27.63 -12.17
N ALA A 85 0.03 -27.26 -12.14
CA ALA A 85 0.97 -27.62 -13.20
C ALA A 85 1.19 -29.13 -13.30
N VAL A 86 1.40 -29.81 -12.17
CA VAL A 86 1.55 -31.28 -12.11
C VAL A 86 0.29 -31.97 -12.60
N LEU A 87 -0.89 -31.54 -12.13
CA LEU A 87 -2.16 -32.11 -12.57
C LEU A 87 -2.35 -31.95 -14.10
N GLY A 88 -1.99 -30.79 -14.65
CA GLY A 88 -2.02 -30.55 -16.09
C GLY A 88 -1.07 -31.43 -16.91
N LEU A 89 0.04 -31.89 -16.31
CA LEU A 89 0.95 -32.86 -16.93
C LEU A 89 0.44 -34.31 -16.82
N LEU A 90 -0.33 -34.62 -15.78
CA LEU A 90 -0.86 -35.97 -15.53
C LEU A 90 -2.17 -36.25 -16.28
N LEU A 91 -3.00 -35.24 -16.49
CA LEU A 91 -4.26 -35.40 -17.22
C LEU A 91 -4.02 -35.44 -18.74
N PRO A 92 -4.82 -36.21 -19.51
CA PRO A 92 -4.79 -36.17 -20.96
C PRO A 92 -5.08 -34.74 -21.44
N GLY A 93 -4.07 -34.08 -21.97
CA GLY A 93 -4.13 -32.69 -22.40
C GLY A 93 -3.53 -32.48 -23.79
N PRO A 94 -3.47 -31.23 -24.27
CA PRO A 94 -2.83 -30.89 -25.53
C PRO A 94 -1.38 -31.39 -25.54
N ALA A 95 -0.94 -32.01 -26.64
CA ALA A 95 0.43 -32.52 -26.80
C ALA A 95 1.50 -31.44 -26.55
N ASP A 96 1.15 -30.17 -26.77
CA ASP A 96 1.99 -28.99 -26.55
C ASP A 96 2.46 -28.80 -25.10
N LEU A 97 1.77 -29.37 -24.10
CA LEU A 97 2.22 -29.35 -22.70
C LEU A 97 3.38 -30.34 -22.47
N ALA A 98 3.32 -31.52 -23.08
CA ALA A 98 4.33 -32.57 -22.92
C ALA A 98 5.58 -32.28 -23.77
N HIS A 99 5.39 -31.69 -24.95
CA HIS A 99 6.46 -31.35 -25.89
C HIS A 99 6.29 -29.92 -26.41
N PRO A 100 6.55 -28.90 -25.58
CA PRO A 100 6.38 -27.52 -25.99
C PRO A 100 7.37 -27.16 -27.10
N SER A 101 6.86 -26.52 -28.15
CA SER A 101 7.72 -26.00 -29.22
C SER A 101 8.66 -24.91 -28.67
N ALA A 102 9.83 -24.73 -29.29
CA ALA A 102 10.77 -23.68 -28.90
C ALA A 102 10.12 -22.27 -28.95
N ALA A 103 9.21 -22.05 -29.90
CA ALA A 103 8.46 -20.80 -30.02
C ALA A 103 7.52 -20.58 -28.82
N THR A 104 6.82 -21.63 -28.37
CA THR A 104 5.94 -21.57 -27.18
C THR A 104 6.73 -21.25 -25.92
N VAL A 105 7.88 -21.91 -25.73
CA VAL A 105 8.77 -21.64 -24.58
C VAL A 105 9.28 -20.20 -24.62
N LEU A 106 9.74 -19.74 -25.78
CA LEU A 106 10.28 -18.39 -25.93
C LEU A 106 9.19 -17.32 -25.71
N HIS A 107 7.96 -17.57 -26.17
CA HIS A 107 6.82 -16.69 -25.91
C HIS A 107 6.45 -16.63 -24.42
N LEU A 108 6.40 -17.78 -23.74
CA LEU A 108 6.19 -17.86 -22.29
C LEU A 108 7.26 -17.08 -21.52
N VAL A 109 8.54 -17.28 -21.86
CA VAL A 109 9.66 -16.55 -21.24
C VAL A 109 9.54 -15.05 -21.47
N ALA A 110 9.15 -14.62 -22.67
CA ALA A 110 8.95 -13.21 -22.98
C ALA A 110 7.80 -12.60 -22.16
N LEU A 111 6.66 -13.29 -22.04
CA LEU A 111 5.54 -12.85 -21.20
C LEU A 111 5.92 -12.81 -19.73
N VAL A 112 6.65 -13.80 -19.21
CA VAL A 112 7.18 -13.76 -17.83
C VAL A 112 8.15 -12.59 -17.65
N GLY A 113 9.04 -12.34 -18.61
CA GLY A 113 9.94 -11.19 -18.58
C GLY A 113 9.21 -9.84 -18.55
N LEU A 114 8.13 -9.72 -19.35
CA LEU A 114 7.29 -8.54 -19.34
C LEU A 114 6.49 -8.41 -18.03
N TYR A 115 6.02 -9.54 -17.47
CA TYR A 115 5.37 -9.57 -16.17
C TYR A 115 6.32 -9.10 -15.06
N VAL A 116 7.59 -9.53 -15.08
CA VAL A 116 8.64 -9.06 -14.17
C VAL A 116 8.84 -7.56 -14.28
N LEU A 117 8.87 -7.02 -15.49
CA LEU A 117 9.00 -5.57 -15.72
C LEU A 117 7.79 -4.81 -15.20
N ALA A 118 6.57 -5.30 -15.48
CA ALA A 118 5.32 -4.74 -15.00
C ALA A 118 5.24 -4.79 -13.46
N TYR A 119 5.64 -5.90 -12.84
CA TYR A 119 5.63 -6.05 -11.39
C TYR A 119 6.54 -5.07 -10.67
N ARG A 120 7.63 -4.65 -11.33
CA ARG A 120 8.56 -3.63 -10.81
C ARG A 120 8.06 -2.20 -10.97
N THR A 121 6.95 -1.99 -11.67
CA THR A 121 6.39 -0.66 -11.91
C THR A 121 5.23 -0.44 -10.97
N GLU A 122 5.58 -0.06 -9.74
CA GLU A 122 4.60 0.35 -8.75
C GLU A 122 4.21 1.82 -8.99
N PHE A 123 2.92 2.05 -9.22
CA PHE A 123 2.32 3.37 -9.30
C PHE A 123 1.50 3.62 -8.03
N VAL A 124 1.99 4.53 -7.19
CA VAL A 124 1.34 4.92 -5.94
C VAL A 124 0.43 6.12 -6.21
N ALA A 125 -0.86 5.94 -5.98
CA ALA A 125 -1.87 6.99 -5.99
C ALA A 125 -2.39 7.24 -4.56
N ALA A 126 -3.01 8.40 -4.33
CA ALA A 126 -3.59 8.74 -3.03
C ALA A 126 -4.65 7.73 -2.53
N SER A 127 -5.27 7.00 -3.45
CA SER A 127 -6.32 6.00 -3.17
C SER A 127 -5.83 4.55 -3.12
N GLY A 128 -4.58 4.26 -3.50
CA GLY A 128 -4.07 2.89 -3.60
C GLY A 128 -2.78 2.77 -4.42
N SER A 129 -2.26 1.56 -4.53
CA SER A 129 -1.11 1.23 -5.38
C SER A 129 -1.54 0.27 -6.49
N ALA A 130 -1.06 0.50 -7.71
CA ALA A 130 -1.36 -0.34 -8.86
C ALA A 130 -0.08 -0.76 -9.58
N VAL A 131 -0.14 -1.95 -10.16
CA VAL A 131 0.94 -2.57 -10.90
C VAL A 131 0.36 -3.04 -12.24
N PRO A 132 0.93 -2.68 -13.39
CA PRO A 132 0.33 -2.92 -14.70
C PRO A 132 0.53 -4.37 -15.20
N THR A 133 0.36 -5.37 -14.34
CA THR A 133 0.53 -6.79 -14.67
C THR A 133 -0.67 -7.39 -15.40
N GLN A 134 -1.86 -6.81 -15.26
CA GLN A 134 -3.10 -7.37 -15.79
C GLN A 134 -3.10 -7.64 -17.32
N PRO A 135 -2.58 -6.76 -18.19
CA PRO A 135 -2.55 -7.05 -19.63
C PRO A 135 -1.72 -8.30 -19.94
N VAL A 136 -0.61 -8.46 -19.22
CA VAL A 136 0.32 -9.59 -19.36
C VAL A 136 -0.31 -10.86 -18.81
N LEU A 137 -1.03 -10.77 -17.69
CA LEU A 137 -1.78 -11.89 -17.13
C LEU A 137 -2.84 -12.42 -18.12
N VAL A 138 -3.59 -11.53 -18.76
CA VAL A 138 -4.56 -11.93 -19.80
C VAL A 138 -3.88 -12.69 -20.93
N ALA A 139 -2.71 -12.23 -21.37
CA ALA A 139 -1.92 -12.95 -22.37
C ALA A 139 -1.42 -14.31 -21.87
N LEU A 140 -0.93 -14.41 -20.63
CA LEU A 140 -0.56 -15.69 -20.04
C LEU A 140 -1.75 -16.65 -20.02
N LEU A 141 -2.93 -16.20 -19.59
CA LEU A 141 -4.14 -17.02 -19.50
C LEU A 141 -4.63 -17.55 -20.86
N LEU A 142 -4.45 -16.78 -21.93
CA LEU A 142 -5.06 -17.08 -23.24
C LEU A 142 -4.08 -17.59 -24.30
N LEU A 143 -2.77 -17.35 -24.14
CA LEU A 143 -1.74 -17.69 -25.14
C LEU A 143 -0.72 -18.71 -24.63
N THR A 144 -0.77 -19.08 -23.34
CA THR A 144 0.12 -20.10 -22.79
C THR A 144 -0.67 -21.29 -22.27
N PRO A 145 -0.03 -22.47 -22.11
CA PRO A 145 -0.71 -23.60 -21.53
C PRO A 145 -1.24 -23.26 -20.13
N LEU A 146 -2.57 -23.30 -19.99
CA LEU A 146 -3.28 -22.83 -18.79
C LEU A 146 -2.73 -23.39 -17.46
N PRO A 147 -2.32 -24.69 -17.37
CA PRO A 147 -1.75 -25.23 -16.13
C PRO A 147 -0.43 -24.59 -15.69
N LEU A 148 0.31 -23.95 -16.60
CA LEU A 148 1.59 -23.30 -16.30
C LEU A 148 1.42 -21.86 -15.81
N VAL A 149 0.24 -21.25 -15.99
CA VAL A 149 0.00 -19.84 -15.67
C VAL A 149 0.30 -19.51 -14.20
N PRO A 150 -0.15 -20.28 -13.20
CA PRO A 150 0.17 -19.99 -11.80
C PRO A 150 1.68 -20.02 -11.51
N LEU A 151 2.44 -20.92 -12.15
CA LEU A 151 3.90 -20.97 -12.03
C LEU A 151 4.58 -19.79 -12.74
N ALA A 152 4.06 -19.38 -13.89
CA ALA A 152 4.54 -18.19 -14.59
C ALA A 152 4.34 -16.92 -13.75
N VAL A 153 3.16 -16.78 -13.12
CA VAL A 153 2.86 -15.69 -12.17
C VAL A 153 3.78 -15.76 -10.96
N LEU A 154 3.96 -16.94 -10.35
CA LEU A 154 4.89 -17.13 -9.24
C LEU A 154 6.32 -16.71 -9.60
N ALA A 155 6.82 -17.14 -10.77
CA ALA A 155 8.13 -16.74 -11.27
C ALA A 155 8.22 -15.22 -11.46
N GLY A 156 7.18 -14.61 -12.05
CA GLY A 156 7.08 -13.16 -12.24
C GLY A 156 7.16 -12.38 -10.93
N LEU A 157 6.42 -12.82 -9.89
CA LEU A 157 6.42 -12.21 -8.56
C LEU A 157 7.80 -12.34 -7.87
N LEU A 158 8.39 -13.53 -7.90
CA LEU A 158 9.67 -13.79 -7.24
C LEU A 158 10.84 -13.06 -7.91
N LEU A 159 10.90 -13.09 -9.23
CA LEU A 159 11.93 -12.42 -10.04
C LEU A 159 11.75 -10.89 -10.04
N GLY A 160 10.50 -10.41 -10.13
CA GLY A 160 10.17 -8.98 -10.05
C GLY A 160 10.64 -8.35 -8.75
N ALA A 161 10.54 -9.09 -7.64
CA ALA A 161 10.98 -8.63 -6.33
C ALA A 161 12.49 -8.83 -6.05
N VAL A 162 13.29 -9.31 -7.00
CA VAL A 162 14.75 -9.36 -6.85
C VAL A 162 15.29 -7.94 -6.71
N GLY A 163 16.09 -7.69 -5.67
CA GLY A 163 16.64 -6.37 -5.35
C GLY A 163 15.76 -5.53 -4.40
N SER A 164 14.49 -5.90 -4.19
CA SER A 164 13.65 -5.26 -3.17
C SER A 164 14.11 -5.62 -1.76
N PRO A 165 13.99 -4.71 -0.78
CA PRO A 165 14.32 -4.98 0.62
C PRO A 165 13.65 -6.26 1.13
N ARG A 166 14.39 -7.02 1.96
CA ARG A 166 13.88 -8.25 2.57
C ARG A 166 13.43 -7.95 3.98
N ALA A 167 12.14 -8.12 4.24
CA ALA A 167 11.62 -8.14 5.60
C ALA A 167 11.83 -9.55 6.17
N GLY A 168 12.98 -9.82 6.80
CA GLY A 168 13.24 -11.10 7.48
C GLY A 168 13.90 -12.20 6.62
N GLY A 169 13.68 -13.46 7.02
CA GLY A 169 14.36 -14.62 6.43
C GLY A 169 13.96 -14.93 4.99
N ARG A 170 14.79 -15.72 4.27
CA ARG A 170 14.55 -16.10 2.86
C ARG A 170 13.19 -16.75 2.65
N ALA A 171 12.81 -17.71 3.50
CA ALA A 171 11.55 -18.44 3.38
C ALA A 171 10.33 -17.51 3.57
N HIS A 172 10.35 -16.63 4.56
CA HIS A 172 9.28 -15.67 4.78
C HIS A 172 9.20 -14.66 3.62
N THR A 173 10.33 -14.20 3.10
CA THR A 173 10.37 -13.32 1.91
C THR A 173 9.70 -13.96 0.71
N VAL A 174 10.00 -15.24 0.43
CA VAL A 174 9.37 -15.99 -0.66
C VAL A 174 7.86 -16.12 -0.41
N ALA A 175 7.47 -16.53 0.79
CA ALA A 175 6.06 -16.72 1.14
C ALA A 175 5.26 -15.42 0.99
N THR A 176 5.75 -14.31 1.54
CA THR A 176 5.09 -13.00 1.43
C THR A 176 4.94 -12.54 -0.01
N ARG A 177 5.95 -12.79 -0.88
CA ARG A 177 5.91 -12.44 -2.30
C ARG A 177 5.00 -13.34 -3.13
N ALA A 178 4.74 -14.56 -2.67
CA ALA A 178 3.85 -15.51 -3.33
C ALA A 178 2.37 -15.18 -3.07
N VAL A 179 2.04 -14.50 -1.96
CA VAL A 179 0.66 -14.21 -1.56
C VAL A 179 -0.18 -13.53 -2.65
N PRO A 180 0.29 -12.49 -3.36
CA PRO A 180 -0.52 -11.88 -4.40
C PRO A 180 -0.90 -12.86 -5.52
N GLY A 181 -0.13 -13.94 -5.73
CA GLY A 181 -0.35 -14.87 -6.84
C GLY A 181 -1.71 -15.58 -6.84
N TRP A 182 -2.40 -15.65 -5.69
CA TRP A 182 -3.72 -16.26 -5.61
C TRP A 182 -4.74 -15.70 -6.60
N HIS A 183 -4.64 -14.42 -6.99
CA HIS A 183 -5.56 -13.79 -7.96
C HIS A 183 -5.68 -14.60 -9.27
N CYS A 184 -4.61 -15.21 -9.76
CA CYS A 184 -4.65 -15.93 -11.03
C CYS A 184 -5.38 -17.28 -10.96
N LEU A 185 -5.50 -17.90 -9.77
CA LEU A 185 -6.09 -19.23 -9.62
C LEU A 185 -7.60 -19.23 -9.92
N GLY A 186 -8.32 -18.18 -9.53
CA GLY A 186 -9.74 -18.04 -9.84
C GLY A 186 -10.00 -18.00 -11.35
N ALA A 187 -9.21 -17.21 -12.08
CA ALA A 187 -9.29 -17.13 -13.54
C ALA A 187 -8.92 -18.46 -14.21
N VAL A 188 -7.85 -19.11 -13.74
CA VAL A 188 -7.42 -20.43 -14.23
C VAL A 188 -8.52 -21.48 -14.04
N ALA A 189 -9.19 -21.50 -12.88
CA ALA A 189 -10.27 -22.43 -12.61
C ALA A 189 -11.46 -22.22 -13.56
N VAL A 190 -11.88 -20.97 -13.79
CA VAL A 190 -12.98 -20.67 -14.73
C VAL A 190 -12.63 -21.10 -16.15
N LEU A 191 -11.44 -20.77 -16.63
CA LEU A 191 -11.00 -21.14 -17.98
C LEU A 191 -10.84 -22.66 -18.14
N ALA A 192 -10.37 -23.36 -17.10
CA ALA A 192 -10.27 -24.81 -17.11
C ALA A 192 -11.64 -25.49 -17.19
N VAL A 193 -12.65 -24.95 -16.49
CA VAL A 193 -14.03 -25.45 -16.53
C VAL A 193 -14.71 -25.12 -17.87
N ALA A 194 -14.43 -23.96 -18.45
CA ALA A 194 -14.96 -23.58 -19.77
C ALA A 194 -14.44 -24.49 -20.89
N GLY A 195 -13.28 -25.12 -20.67
CA GLY A 195 -12.68 -26.08 -21.60
C GLY A 195 -11.89 -25.41 -22.73
N PRO A 196 -11.23 -26.22 -23.59
CA PRO A 196 -10.44 -25.72 -24.70
C PRO A 196 -11.30 -24.96 -25.72
N THR A 197 -10.78 -23.86 -26.22
CA THR A 197 -11.37 -23.07 -27.32
C THR A 197 -10.42 -23.07 -28.52
N ASP A 198 -10.95 -22.86 -29.73
CA ASP A 198 -10.15 -22.76 -30.98
C ASP A 198 -9.19 -21.56 -31.01
N GLY A 199 -9.29 -20.67 -30.03
CA GLY A 199 -8.36 -19.58 -29.78
C GLY A 199 -9.03 -18.40 -29.07
N PRO A 200 -8.28 -17.32 -28.80
CA PRO A 200 -8.85 -16.11 -28.23
C PRO A 200 -9.80 -15.42 -29.22
N ALA A 201 -11.06 -15.24 -28.83
CA ALA A 201 -12.06 -14.58 -29.67
C ALA A 201 -13.05 -13.78 -28.81
N LEU A 202 -13.50 -12.62 -29.30
CA LEU A 202 -14.48 -11.78 -28.57
C LEU A 202 -15.81 -12.48 -28.31
N ALA A 203 -16.15 -13.51 -29.08
CA ALA A 203 -17.33 -14.34 -28.85
C ALA A 203 -17.32 -14.99 -27.45
N HIS A 204 -16.14 -15.23 -26.87
CA HIS A 204 -15.98 -15.83 -25.54
C HIS A 204 -15.97 -14.80 -24.40
N TRP A 205 -16.40 -13.55 -24.65
CA TRP A 205 -16.42 -12.50 -23.63
C TRP A 205 -17.11 -12.87 -22.32
N PRO A 206 -18.19 -13.70 -22.26
CA PRO A 206 -18.80 -14.06 -20.97
C PRO A 206 -17.84 -14.89 -20.11
N VAL A 207 -17.04 -15.76 -20.72
CA VAL A 207 -16.03 -16.57 -20.04
C VAL A 207 -14.91 -15.68 -19.52
N TYR A 208 -14.45 -14.70 -20.32
CA TYR A 208 -13.43 -13.75 -19.88
C TYR A 208 -13.90 -12.86 -18.73
N ALA A 209 -15.16 -12.41 -18.77
CA ALA A 209 -15.78 -11.66 -17.69
C ALA A 209 -15.90 -12.51 -16.41
N ALA A 210 -16.30 -13.78 -16.54
CA ALA A 210 -16.36 -14.72 -15.42
C ALA A 210 -14.97 -15.00 -14.82
N ALA A 211 -13.95 -15.17 -15.66
CA ALA A 211 -12.57 -15.38 -15.22
C ALA A 211 -12.03 -14.15 -14.48
N PHE A 212 -12.31 -12.94 -14.98
CA PHE A 212 -11.94 -11.70 -14.31
C PHE A 212 -12.69 -11.51 -12.98
N ALA A 213 -13.98 -11.84 -12.91
CA ALA A 213 -14.73 -11.82 -11.68
C ALA A 213 -14.18 -12.82 -10.63
N ALA A 214 -13.81 -14.03 -11.07
CA ALA A 214 -13.19 -15.03 -10.21
C ALA A 214 -11.80 -14.61 -9.72
N GLN A 215 -11.02 -13.92 -10.56
CA GLN A 215 -9.77 -13.28 -10.16
C GLN A 215 -10.01 -12.27 -9.04
N ILE A 216 -10.92 -11.31 -9.24
CA ILE A 216 -11.29 -10.30 -8.24
C ILE A 216 -11.73 -10.94 -6.93
N ALA A 217 -12.60 -11.95 -7.00
CA ALA A 217 -13.11 -12.63 -5.82
C ALA A 217 -11.99 -13.32 -5.03
N THR A 218 -11.08 -14.01 -5.73
CA THR A 218 -9.97 -14.72 -5.10
C THR A 218 -8.99 -13.75 -4.44
N ASP A 219 -8.65 -12.67 -5.13
CA ASP A 219 -7.76 -11.63 -4.59
C ASP A 219 -8.38 -10.92 -3.37
N ALA A 220 -9.66 -10.55 -3.45
CA ALA A 220 -10.38 -9.92 -2.35
C ALA A 220 -10.46 -10.83 -1.10
N VAL A 221 -10.73 -12.13 -1.29
CA VAL A 221 -10.74 -13.10 -0.17
C VAL A 221 -9.37 -13.18 0.50
N VAL A 222 -8.30 -13.27 -0.29
CA VAL A 222 -6.93 -13.34 0.25
C VAL A 222 -6.54 -12.04 0.95
N ALA A 223 -6.90 -10.89 0.39
CA ALA A 223 -6.69 -9.59 1.02
C ALA A 223 -7.44 -9.48 2.37
N VAL A 224 -8.72 -9.87 2.41
CA VAL A 224 -9.53 -9.86 3.65
C VAL A 224 -8.96 -10.82 4.69
N VAL A 225 -8.60 -12.05 4.32
CA VAL A 225 -7.99 -13.02 5.24
C VAL A 225 -6.70 -12.47 5.81
N ARG A 226 -5.83 -11.90 4.96
CA ARG A 226 -4.55 -11.32 5.40
C ARG A 226 -4.76 -10.13 6.33
N SER A 227 -5.67 -9.22 5.98
CA SER A 227 -5.99 -8.06 6.81
C SER A 227 -6.61 -8.46 8.15
N ALA A 228 -7.49 -9.46 8.17
CA ALA A 228 -8.05 -9.99 9.41
C ALA A 228 -6.97 -10.59 10.33
N CYS A 229 -5.98 -11.32 9.78
CA CYS A 229 -4.83 -11.80 10.55
C CYS A 229 -3.99 -10.66 11.14
N LEU A 230 -4.01 -9.47 10.54
CA LEU A 230 -3.27 -8.29 10.99
C LEU A 230 -4.12 -7.34 11.84
N GLY A 231 -5.37 -7.69 12.15
CA GLY A 231 -6.28 -6.85 12.92
C GLY A 231 -6.82 -5.62 12.15
N VAL A 232 -6.72 -5.62 10.82
CA VAL A 232 -7.23 -4.56 9.95
C VAL A 232 -8.66 -4.86 9.53
N ALA A 233 -9.58 -3.91 9.75
CA ALA A 233 -10.99 -4.08 9.44
C ALA A 233 -11.24 -4.21 7.92
N PRO A 234 -12.06 -5.17 7.45
CA PRO A 234 -12.30 -5.38 6.01
C PRO A 234 -12.82 -4.14 5.27
N GLY A 235 -13.60 -3.30 5.96
CA GLY A 235 -14.16 -2.07 5.41
C GLY A 235 -13.11 -1.06 4.93
N THR A 236 -11.89 -1.10 5.47
CA THR A 236 -10.80 -0.21 5.04
C THR A 236 -10.21 -0.62 3.68
N LEU A 237 -10.45 -1.85 3.23
CA LEU A 237 -9.93 -2.38 1.97
C LEU A 237 -10.83 -2.08 0.77
N VAL A 238 -12.11 -1.82 0.99
CA VAL A 238 -13.11 -1.71 -0.08
C VAL A 238 -12.71 -0.65 -1.11
N ARG A 239 -12.35 0.55 -0.65
CA ARG A 239 -12.00 1.66 -1.55
C ARG A 239 -10.67 1.42 -2.28
N PRO A 240 -9.56 1.03 -1.61
CA PRO A 240 -8.33 0.65 -2.30
C PRO A 240 -8.52 -0.48 -3.33
N LEU A 241 -9.20 -1.57 -2.94
CA LEU A 241 -9.44 -2.71 -3.83
C LEU A 241 -10.31 -2.34 -5.02
N ALA A 242 -11.40 -1.58 -4.82
CA ALA A 242 -12.24 -1.12 -5.92
C ALA A 242 -11.46 -0.28 -6.93
N TRP A 243 -10.55 0.58 -6.46
CA TRP A 243 -9.68 1.36 -7.33
C TRP A 243 -8.71 0.46 -8.11
N THR A 244 -8.04 -0.48 -7.44
CA THR A 244 -7.12 -1.43 -8.10
C THR A 244 -7.86 -2.29 -9.14
N PHE A 245 -9.04 -2.82 -8.81
CA PHE A 245 -9.85 -3.61 -9.72
C PHE A 245 -10.37 -2.81 -10.91
N ALA A 246 -10.66 -1.52 -10.75
CA ALA A 246 -11.02 -0.66 -11.87
C ALA A 246 -9.84 -0.46 -12.84
N VAL A 247 -8.63 -0.25 -12.31
CA VAL A 247 -7.41 -0.17 -13.12
C VAL A 247 -7.16 -1.49 -13.85
N ASP A 248 -7.29 -2.61 -13.15
CA ASP A 248 -7.14 -3.94 -13.74
C ASP A 248 -8.22 -4.22 -14.80
N ALA A 249 -9.46 -3.79 -14.62
CA ALA A 249 -10.50 -3.97 -15.64
C ALA A 249 -10.13 -3.25 -16.95
N LEU A 250 -9.63 -2.01 -16.85
CA LEU A 250 -9.20 -1.23 -18.01
C LEU A 250 -7.97 -1.86 -18.68
N LEU A 251 -6.96 -2.22 -17.89
CA LEU A 251 -5.74 -2.85 -18.39
C LEU A 251 -5.98 -4.25 -18.96
N GLY A 252 -6.89 -5.01 -18.34
CA GLY A 252 -7.32 -6.32 -18.81
C GLY A 252 -8.03 -6.23 -20.16
N ALA A 253 -8.86 -5.20 -20.37
CA ALA A 253 -9.48 -4.95 -21.68
C ALA A 253 -8.43 -4.66 -22.76
N VAL A 254 -7.39 -3.87 -22.44
CA VAL A 254 -6.25 -3.62 -23.35
C VAL A 254 -5.50 -4.92 -23.65
N GLY A 255 -5.24 -5.74 -22.63
CA GLY A 255 -4.59 -7.05 -22.80
C GLY A 255 -5.40 -7.99 -23.70
N LEU A 256 -6.72 -8.06 -23.46
CA LEU A 256 -7.63 -8.88 -24.26
C LEU A 256 -7.64 -8.42 -25.73
N ALA A 257 -7.72 -7.10 -25.97
CA ALA A 257 -7.68 -6.54 -27.32
C ALA A 257 -6.36 -6.89 -28.03
N ALA A 258 -5.22 -6.79 -27.34
CA ALA A 258 -3.92 -7.15 -27.90
C ALA A 258 -3.83 -8.64 -28.26
N VAL A 259 -4.33 -9.51 -27.39
CA VAL A 259 -4.34 -10.96 -27.59
C VAL A 259 -5.24 -11.37 -28.75
N VAL A 260 -6.46 -10.84 -28.83
CA VAL A 260 -7.40 -11.15 -29.91
C VAL A 260 -6.89 -10.62 -31.26
N ALA A 261 -6.27 -9.44 -31.28
CA ALA A 261 -5.77 -8.84 -32.52
C ALA A 261 -4.45 -9.46 -33.00
N GLY A 262 -3.53 -9.79 -32.08
CA GLY A 262 -2.16 -10.21 -32.41
C GLY A 262 -1.87 -11.71 -32.23
N GLY A 263 -2.75 -12.46 -31.56
CA GLY A 263 -2.56 -13.87 -31.26
C GLY A 263 -1.26 -14.14 -30.48
N ALA A 264 -0.63 -15.29 -30.72
CA ALA A 264 0.66 -15.68 -30.13
C ALA A 264 1.90 -15.00 -30.79
N GLY A 265 1.69 -13.97 -31.61
CA GLY A 265 2.78 -13.27 -32.31
C GLY A 265 3.62 -12.36 -31.40
N TRP A 266 4.83 -12.03 -31.85
CA TRP A 266 5.72 -11.07 -31.18
C TRP A 266 5.13 -9.66 -31.09
N ALA A 267 4.26 -9.29 -32.04
CA ALA A 267 3.53 -8.03 -32.02
C ALA A 267 2.67 -7.88 -30.75
N THR A 268 2.07 -8.97 -30.26
CA THR A 268 1.30 -8.97 -29.01
C THR A 268 2.16 -8.58 -27.82
N VAL A 269 3.37 -9.13 -27.71
CA VAL A 269 4.30 -8.78 -26.62
C VAL A 269 4.66 -7.30 -26.65
N LEU A 270 4.88 -6.73 -27.85
CA LEU A 270 5.16 -5.30 -28.01
C LEU A 270 3.96 -4.42 -27.65
N LEU A 271 2.75 -4.81 -28.06
CA LEU A 271 1.50 -4.11 -27.71
C LEU A 271 1.26 -4.11 -26.19
N LEU A 272 1.53 -5.24 -25.52
CA LEU A 272 1.43 -5.35 -24.06
C LEU A 272 2.51 -4.57 -23.33
N ALA A 273 3.68 -4.38 -23.94
CA ALA A 273 4.76 -3.58 -23.37
C ALA A 273 4.43 -2.08 -23.34
N ALA A 274 3.56 -1.59 -24.22
CA ALA A 274 3.16 -0.18 -24.29
C ALA A 274 2.48 0.33 -23.00
N PRO A 275 1.38 -0.27 -22.47
CA PRO A 275 0.78 0.18 -21.22
C PRO A 275 1.73 0.03 -20.02
N VAL A 276 2.56 -1.02 -20.00
CA VAL A 276 3.59 -1.20 -18.96
C VAL A 276 4.62 -0.07 -18.99
N GLY A 277 5.11 0.29 -20.18
CA GLY A 277 6.03 1.41 -20.39
C GLY A 277 5.41 2.76 -20.00
N LEU A 278 4.15 2.99 -20.36
CA LEU A 278 3.43 4.21 -19.99
C LEU A 278 3.30 4.36 -18.48
N VAL A 279 2.82 3.32 -17.78
CA VAL A 279 2.70 3.36 -16.31
C VAL A 279 4.07 3.51 -15.66
N ARG A 280 5.12 2.89 -16.21
CA ARG A 280 6.50 3.07 -15.74
C ARG A 280 6.96 4.53 -15.83
N LEU A 281 6.66 5.21 -16.93
CA LEU A 281 7.01 6.62 -17.12
C LEU A 281 6.24 7.51 -16.14
N LEU A 282 4.93 7.30 -16.00
CA LEU A 282 4.09 8.04 -15.07
C LEU A 282 4.51 7.82 -13.61
N ALA A 283 4.85 6.59 -13.23
CA ALA A 283 5.37 6.28 -11.91
C ALA A 283 6.73 6.93 -11.64
N ALA A 284 7.59 7.01 -12.65
CA ALA A 284 8.87 7.69 -12.52
C ALA A 284 8.70 9.20 -12.34
N ASP A 285 7.77 9.82 -13.07
CA ASP A 285 7.44 11.24 -12.95
C ASP A 285 6.80 11.57 -11.59
N GLY A 286 5.80 10.79 -11.18
CA GLY A 286 5.13 10.94 -9.90
C GLY A 286 6.08 10.86 -8.70
N ARG A 287 7.05 9.94 -8.72
CA ARG A 287 8.08 9.84 -7.68
C ARG A 287 8.97 11.08 -7.60
N ARG A 288 9.33 11.68 -8.74
CA ARG A 288 10.14 12.91 -8.78
C ARG A 288 9.35 14.09 -8.22
N ASN A 289 8.09 14.21 -8.61
CA ASN A 289 7.21 15.29 -8.15
C ASN A 289 6.94 15.19 -6.63
N LEU A 290 6.71 13.98 -6.11
CA LEU A 290 6.56 13.77 -4.67
C LEU A 290 7.83 14.08 -3.89
N ALA A 291 9.01 13.64 -4.37
CA ALA A 291 10.27 13.95 -3.72
C ALA A 291 10.54 15.46 -3.68
N ALA A 292 10.25 16.17 -4.77
CA ALA A 292 10.38 17.63 -4.82
C ALA A 292 9.41 18.34 -3.85
N ALA A 293 8.18 17.85 -3.72
CA ALA A 293 7.20 18.39 -2.80
C ALA A 293 7.63 18.22 -1.33
N VAL A 294 8.13 17.02 -0.97
CA VAL A 294 8.64 16.75 0.39
C VAL A 294 9.83 17.65 0.73
N THR A 295 10.80 17.79 -0.18
CA THR A 295 11.93 18.69 0.03
C THR A 295 11.49 20.14 0.26
N LEU A 296 10.43 20.59 -0.43
CA LEU A 296 9.91 21.93 -0.29
C LEU A 296 9.16 22.12 1.04
N GLU A 297 8.42 21.12 1.50
CA GLU A 297 7.78 21.11 2.82
C GLU A 297 8.80 21.11 3.96
N ASP A 298 9.86 20.30 3.85
CA ASP A 298 10.96 20.27 4.81
C ASP A 298 11.66 21.63 4.88
N ALA A 299 12.01 22.20 3.72
CA ALA A 299 12.64 23.52 3.64
C ALA A 299 11.74 24.64 4.18
N TYR A 300 10.43 24.56 3.93
CA TYR A 300 9.47 25.52 4.47
C TYR A 300 9.33 25.39 5.99
N THR A 301 9.27 24.16 6.51
CA THR A 301 9.19 23.88 7.94
C THR A 301 10.45 24.36 8.66
N GLU A 302 11.62 24.10 8.08
CA GLU A 302 12.91 24.58 8.60
C GLU A 302 12.97 26.11 8.60
N ALA A 303 12.60 26.76 7.49
CA ALA A 303 12.56 28.22 7.41
C ALA A 303 11.55 28.83 8.40
N ALA A 304 10.40 28.18 8.61
CA ALA A 304 9.39 28.62 9.57
C ALA A 304 9.88 28.48 11.03
N VAL A 305 10.61 27.41 11.34
CA VAL A 305 11.29 27.25 12.65
C VAL A 305 12.34 28.35 12.79
N GLN A 306 13.23 28.53 11.81
CA GLN A 306 14.27 29.54 11.87
C GLN A 306 13.69 30.96 12.03
N ALA A 307 12.58 31.28 11.37
CA ALA A 307 11.89 32.56 11.49
C ALA A 307 11.23 32.80 12.86
N ARG A 308 11.18 31.78 13.74
CA ARG A 308 10.68 31.85 15.13
C ARG A 308 11.79 31.94 16.16
N HIS A 309 13.06 31.83 15.77
CA HIS A 309 14.20 31.92 16.67
C HIS A 309 14.99 33.20 16.45
N ASP A 310 15.58 33.73 17.53
CA ASP A 310 16.54 34.82 17.50
C ASP A 310 17.93 34.24 17.21
N ALA A 311 18.64 34.83 16.23
CA ALA A 311 19.91 34.29 15.74
C ALA A 311 21.06 34.41 16.74
N LEU A 312 21.00 35.37 17.68
CA LEU A 312 22.06 35.62 18.64
C LEU A 312 21.94 34.70 19.88
N THR A 313 20.72 34.50 20.36
CA THR A 313 20.45 33.79 21.62
C THR A 313 19.95 32.36 21.42
N GLY A 314 19.47 32.01 20.22
CA GLY A 314 18.77 30.75 19.95
C GLY A 314 17.39 30.64 20.60
N LEU A 315 16.97 31.66 21.37
CA LEU A 315 15.68 31.71 22.03
C LEU A 315 14.56 32.02 21.02
N ALA A 316 13.32 31.74 21.41
CA ALA A 316 12.15 32.14 20.65
C ALA A 316 12.13 33.67 20.49
N ASN A 317 11.96 34.15 19.25
CA ASN A 317 11.93 35.57 18.97
C ASN A 317 10.55 36.19 19.31
N ARG A 318 10.43 37.50 19.10
CA ARG A 318 9.19 38.23 19.43
C ARG A 318 7.96 37.69 18.70
N ARG A 319 8.10 37.20 17.47
CA ARG A 319 6.99 36.61 16.73
C ARG A 319 6.52 35.30 17.37
N ALA A 320 7.45 34.43 17.74
CA ALA A 320 7.12 33.18 18.43
C ALA A 320 6.49 33.42 19.81
N TRP A 321 6.94 34.47 20.50
CA TRP A 321 6.29 34.96 21.72
C TRP A 321 4.84 35.38 21.48
N ASP A 322 4.59 36.23 20.48
CA ASP A 322 3.24 36.71 20.16
C ASP A 322 2.30 35.55 19.76
N GLU A 323 2.79 34.58 18.97
CA GLU A 323 2.06 33.36 18.60
C GLU A 323 1.71 32.50 19.83
N ALA A 324 2.66 32.30 20.75
CA ALA A 324 2.44 31.52 21.97
C ALA A 324 1.45 32.19 22.93
N VAL A 325 1.55 33.51 23.11
CA VAL A 325 0.60 34.28 23.94
C VAL A 325 -0.81 34.23 23.35
N ALA A 326 -0.94 34.34 22.02
CA ALA A 326 -2.23 34.25 21.34
C ALA A 326 -2.88 32.85 21.50
N ALA A 327 -2.08 31.78 21.39
CA ALA A 327 -2.56 30.42 21.62
C ALA A 327 -3.01 30.21 23.08
N ALA A 328 -2.18 30.65 24.04
CA ALA A 328 -2.48 30.54 25.45
C ALA A 328 -3.73 31.34 25.87
N ALA A 329 -3.98 32.49 25.22
CA ALA A 329 -5.21 33.27 25.41
C ALA A 329 -6.47 32.57 24.89
N ALA A 330 -6.34 31.67 23.89
CA ALA A 330 -7.46 30.92 23.32
C ALA A 330 -7.87 29.71 24.17
N ASP A 331 -6.93 29.06 24.86
CA ASP A 331 -7.17 27.81 25.59
C ASP A 331 -7.82 27.99 26.98
N ALA A 332 -8.07 29.23 27.42
CA ALA A 332 -8.68 29.58 28.71
C ALA A 332 -7.98 28.98 29.96
N VAL A 333 -6.74 28.52 29.80
CA VAL A 333 -5.91 28.02 30.89
C VAL A 333 -5.27 29.21 31.61
N PRO A 334 -5.18 29.23 32.95
CA PRO A 334 -4.44 30.26 33.66
C PRO A 334 -2.94 30.22 33.27
N VAL A 335 -2.43 31.33 32.75
CA VAL A 335 -1.05 31.46 32.23
C VAL A 335 -0.31 32.51 33.05
N ALA A 336 0.93 32.21 33.42
CA ALA A 336 1.84 33.17 34.04
C ALA A 336 2.90 33.62 33.04
N VAL A 337 3.08 34.93 32.92
CA VAL A 337 4.11 35.56 32.05
C VAL A 337 5.18 36.17 32.94
N LEU A 338 6.45 35.80 32.69
CA LEU A 338 7.61 36.38 33.36
C LEU A 338 8.45 37.14 32.35
N VAL A 339 8.73 38.41 32.62
CA VAL A 339 9.59 39.25 31.78
C VAL A 339 10.81 39.64 32.61
N ALA A 340 12.00 39.41 32.08
CA ALA A 340 13.27 39.78 32.69
C ALA A 340 13.97 40.84 31.83
N ASP A 341 14.34 41.95 32.45
CA ASP A 341 15.17 42.99 31.84
C ASP A 341 16.60 42.85 32.36
N LEU A 342 17.58 42.91 31.47
CA LEU A 342 19.00 42.70 31.78
C LEU A 342 19.79 43.99 31.56
N ASP A 343 20.09 44.69 32.65
CA ASP A 343 20.92 45.89 32.62
C ASP A 343 22.37 45.58 32.25
N GLY A 344 22.95 46.35 31.31
CA GLY A 344 24.36 46.24 30.92
C GLY A 344 24.66 45.37 29.70
N LEU A 345 23.64 44.84 29.03
CA LEU A 345 23.78 44.18 27.72
C LEU A 345 23.96 45.28 26.63
N LYS A 346 25.21 45.66 26.33
CA LYS A 346 25.57 46.56 25.22
C LYS A 346 26.72 46.00 24.40
#